data_AF-A0A0B4ERS8-F1
#
_entry.id   AF-A0A0B4ERS8-F1
#
_cell.length_a   1.000
_cell.length_b   1.000
_cell.length_c   1.000
_cell.angle_alpha   90.00
_cell.angle_beta   90.00
_cell.angle_gamma   90.00
#
_symmetry.space_group_name_H-M   'P 1'
#
loop_
_entity.id
_entity.type
_entity.pdbx_description
1 polymer ?
#
loop_
_entity_poly.entity_id
_entity_poly.type
_entity_poly.pdbx_seq_one_letter_code
_entity_poly.pdbx_strand_id
1 'polypeptide(L)'
;RELMNQYFDTPERDLAQAKVALRLRKDGDDIIQTLKTRGQSVAGLSERNEYNWELPKAKLDVKKLDGECWPEQLAELDKKTLKPIFTTDFVRERAEIAWGRGKAKVVIEAALDLGHVVAGKQKEEICELELELR
;
A
#
# COMPACT_ATOMS: atom_id res chain seq x y z
N ARG A 1 3.89 -9.45 13.24
CA ARG A 1 5.06 -8.58 12.91
C ARG A 1 4.60 -7.13 12.88
N GLU A 2 5.43 -6.19 13.28
CA GLU A 2 5.11 -4.75 13.25
C GLU A 2 5.35 -4.16 11.85
N LEU A 3 4.39 -3.38 11.37
CA LEU A 3 4.44 -2.72 10.06
C LEU A 3 4.18 -1.23 10.22
N MET A 4 5.19 -0.42 9.90
CA MET A 4 5.07 1.03 9.89
C MET A 4 5.01 1.52 8.44
N ASN A 5 3.95 2.25 8.09
CA ASN A 5 3.76 2.78 6.75
C ASN A 5 3.66 4.31 6.80
N GLN A 6 4.34 4.99 5.90
CA GLN A 6 4.22 6.42 5.66
C GLN A 6 3.63 6.62 4.27
N TYR A 7 2.47 7.27 4.20
CA TYR A 7 1.80 7.61 2.95
C TYR A 7 2.17 9.02 2.50
N PHE A 8 2.23 9.20 1.18
CA PHE A 8 2.62 10.44 0.53
C PHE A 8 1.55 10.88 -0.47
N ASP A 9 1.33 12.19 -0.55
CA ASP A 9 0.48 12.82 -1.55
C ASP A 9 0.87 14.31 -1.68
N THR A 10 0.27 15.03 -2.61
CA THR A 10 0.35 16.50 -2.67
C THR A 10 -0.57 17.14 -1.64
N PRO A 11 -0.38 18.42 -1.28
CA PRO A 11 -1.32 19.15 -0.43
C PRO A 11 -2.76 19.13 -0.97
N GLU A 12 -2.92 19.11 -2.29
CA GLU A 12 -4.18 19.07 -3.02
C GLU A 12 -4.78 17.65 -3.11
N ARG A 13 -4.02 16.62 -2.68
CA ARG A 13 -4.39 15.20 -2.71
C ARG A 13 -4.58 14.64 -4.12
N ASP A 14 -3.69 15.01 -5.03
CA ASP A 14 -3.77 14.62 -6.45
C ASP A 14 -3.69 13.09 -6.64
N LEU A 15 -2.87 12.38 -5.85
CA LEU A 15 -2.78 10.92 -5.92
C LEU A 15 -4.09 10.27 -5.48
N ALA A 16 -4.65 10.70 -4.34
CA ALA A 16 -5.92 10.18 -3.86
C ALA A 16 -7.07 10.42 -4.85
N GLN A 17 -7.13 11.60 -5.47
CA GLN A 17 -8.12 11.91 -6.52
C GLN A 17 -7.96 11.00 -7.75
N ALA A 18 -6.73 10.67 -8.13
CA ALA A 18 -6.42 9.70 -9.17
C ALA A 18 -6.63 8.22 -8.75
N LYS A 19 -7.02 7.96 -7.49
CA LYS A 19 -7.11 6.62 -6.88
C LYS A 19 -5.75 5.89 -6.88
N VAL A 20 -4.69 6.62 -6.60
CA VAL A 20 -3.32 6.15 -6.48
C VAL A 20 -2.88 6.27 -5.02
N ALA A 21 -2.15 5.28 -4.52
CA ALA A 21 -1.53 5.36 -3.20
C ALA A 21 -0.03 5.12 -3.33
N LEU A 22 0.76 6.05 -2.78
CA LEU A 22 2.21 5.93 -2.67
C LEU A 22 2.58 5.83 -1.18
N ARG A 23 3.35 4.80 -0.82
CA ARG A 23 3.84 4.63 0.54
C ARG A 23 5.29 4.18 0.61
N LEU A 24 5.92 4.46 1.73
CA LEU A 24 7.05 3.70 2.25
C LEU A 24 6.56 2.81 3.38
N ARG A 25 6.93 1.54 3.36
CA ARG A 25 6.71 0.59 4.44
C ARG A 25 8.05 0.21 5.05
N LYS A 26 8.12 0.18 6.37
CA LYS A 26 9.17 -0.48 7.13
C LYS A 26 8.63 -1.79 7.69
N ASP A 27 9.34 -2.88 7.41
CA ASP A 27 9.01 -4.24 7.85
C ASP A 27 10.29 -4.87 8.40
N GLY A 28 10.47 -4.81 9.72
CA GLY A 28 11.78 -5.06 10.32
C GLY A 28 12.83 -4.06 9.80
N ASP A 29 13.89 -4.57 9.17
CA ASP A 29 14.95 -3.77 8.55
C ASP A 29 14.67 -3.40 7.08
N ASP A 30 13.67 -4.04 6.47
CA ASP A 30 13.33 -3.81 5.07
C ASP A 30 12.55 -2.51 4.90
N ILE A 31 12.88 -1.79 3.84
CA ILE A 31 12.21 -0.55 3.46
C ILE A 31 11.70 -0.71 2.05
N ILE A 32 10.38 -0.62 1.88
CA ILE A 32 9.71 -0.91 0.62
C ILE A 32 8.92 0.32 0.19
N GLN A 33 9.21 0.85 -0.99
CA GLN A 33 8.34 1.79 -1.68
C GLN A 33 7.27 1.02 -2.45
N THR A 34 6.01 1.37 -2.25
CA THR A 34 4.89 0.78 -2.97
C THR A 34 4.08 1.87 -3.68
N LEU A 35 3.82 1.68 -4.97
CA LEU A 35 2.82 2.43 -5.72
C LEU A 35 1.65 1.51 -6.06
N LYS A 36 0.46 1.83 -5.58
CA LYS A 36 -0.79 1.16 -5.95
C LYS A 36 -1.54 2.09 -6.88
N THR A 37 -1.89 1.64 -8.08
CA THR A 37 -2.65 2.46 -9.04
C THR A 37 -4.14 2.15 -8.97
N ARG A 38 -4.94 2.87 -9.77
CA ARG A 38 -6.37 2.63 -9.87
C ARG A 38 -6.62 1.19 -10.28
N GLY A 39 -7.49 0.53 -9.54
CA GLY A 39 -8.04 -0.78 -9.86
C GLY A 39 -9.54 -0.84 -9.69
N GLN A 40 -10.08 -2.05 -9.73
CA GLN A 40 -11.47 -2.33 -9.39
C GLN A 40 -11.60 -2.65 -7.90
N SER A 41 -12.67 -2.15 -7.29
CA SER A 41 -13.06 -2.49 -5.93
C SER A 41 -14.54 -2.80 -5.91
N VAL A 42 -14.90 -4.07 -5.68
CA VAL A 42 -16.29 -4.54 -5.69
C VAL A 42 -16.53 -5.36 -4.42
N ALA A 43 -17.40 -4.88 -3.53
CA ALA A 43 -17.83 -5.59 -2.32
C ALA A 43 -16.68 -6.16 -1.46
N GLY A 44 -15.60 -5.39 -1.27
CA GLY A 44 -14.42 -5.79 -0.49
C GLY A 44 -13.32 -6.51 -1.28
N LEU A 45 -13.59 -6.95 -2.52
CA LEU A 45 -12.56 -7.43 -3.43
C LEU A 45 -11.85 -6.23 -4.06
N SER A 46 -10.52 -6.15 -3.90
CA SER A 46 -9.70 -5.15 -4.57
C SER A 46 -8.72 -5.80 -5.54
N GLU A 47 -8.79 -5.38 -6.80
CA GLU A 47 -7.88 -5.80 -7.86
C GLU A 47 -7.26 -4.54 -8.48
N ARG A 48 -5.94 -4.39 -8.36
CA ARG A 48 -5.21 -3.19 -8.81
C ARG A 48 -3.76 -3.54 -9.13
N ASN A 49 -3.11 -2.73 -9.97
CA ASN A 49 -1.68 -2.88 -10.16
C ASN A 49 -0.94 -2.35 -8.92
N GLU A 50 0.09 -3.09 -8.52
CA GLU A 50 0.93 -2.77 -7.37
C GLU A 50 2.39 -2.95 -7.77
N TYR A 51 3.18 -1.90 -7.62
CA TYR A 51 4.61 -1.89 -7.92
C TYR A 51 5.37 -1.71 -6.61
N ASN A 52 6.32 -2.62 -6.34
CA ASN A 52 7.10 -2.64 -5.11
C ASN A 52 8.59 -2.52 -5.41
N TRP A 53 9.29 -1.69 -4.65
CA TRP A 53 10.74 -1.53 -4.74
C TRP A 53 11.37 -1.51 -3.36
N GLU A 54 12.32 -2.40 -3.14
CA GLU A 54 13.19 -2.32 -1.96
C GLU A 54 14.12 -1.11 -2.08
N LEU A 55 14.23 -0.36 -1.00
CA LEU A 55 15.05 0.84 -0.91
C LEU A 55 16.08 0.70 0.20
N PRO A 56 17.28 1.26 0.04
CA PRO A 56 18.32 1.22 1.07
C PRO A 56 18.04 2.18 2.24
N LYS A 57 17.07 3.11 2.09
CA LYS A 57 16.75 4.18 3.07
C LYS A 57 15.28 4.53 3.00
N ALA A 58 14.73 5.02 4.11
CA ALA A 58 13.33 5.47 4.24
C ALA A 58 13.11 6.85 3.56
N LYS A 59 13.33 6.90 2.25
CA LYS A 59 13.12 8.09 1.43
C LYS A 59 12.60 7.67 0.06
N LEU A 60 11.58 8.36 -0.44
CA LEU A 60 11.03 8.08 -1.76
C LEU A 60 12.11 8.18 -2.84
N ASP A 61 12.13 7.20 -3.73
CA ASP A 61 12.83 7.27 -5.00
C ASP A 61 11.83 7.63 -6.10
N VAL A 62 11.67 8.94 -6.31
CA VAL A 62 10.74 9.50 -7.31
C VAL A 62 11.13 9.16 -8.75
N LYS A 63 12.38 8.71 -8.98
CA LYS A 63 12.81 8.27 -10.31
C LYS A 63 12.20 6.94 -10.71
N LYS A 64 11.78 6.11 -9.74
CA LYS A 64 11.08 4.84 -10.00
C LYS A 64 9.59 5.03 -10.33
N LEU A 65 9.08 6.25 -10.22
CA LEU A 65 7.68 6.57 -10.40
C LEU A 65 7.43 7.07 -11.82
N ASP A 66 7.80 6.32 -12.85
CA ASP A 66 7.75 6.74 -14.25
C ASP A 66 7.19 5.65 -15.18
N GLY A 67 7.11 5.97 -16.47
CA GLY A 67 6.65 5.03 -17.50
C GLY A 67 5.28 4.42 -17.20
N GLU A 68 5.18 3.10 -17.36
CA GLU A 68 3.91 2.37 -17.25
C GLU A 68 3.31 2.35 -15.84
N CYS A 69 4.13 2.53 -14.79
CA CYS A 69 3.60 2.52 -13.41
C CYS A 69 2.95 3.84 -13.02
N TRP A 70 3.30 4.94 -13.71
CA TRP A 70 2.81 6.28 -13.41
C TRP A 70 1.58 6.62 -14.25
N PRO A 71 0.42 6.92 -13.65
CA PRO A 71 -0.80 7.18 -14.42
C PRO A 71 -0.69 8.42 -15.29
N GLU A 72 -1.22 8.34 -16.51
CA GLU A 72 -1.21 9.43 -17.49
C GLU A 72 -1.87 10.71 -16.95
N GLN A 73 -2.92 10.59 -16.12
CA GLN A 73 -3.60 11.74 -15.51
C GLN A 73 -2.70 12.53 -14.54
N LEU A 74 -1.59 11.93 -14.09
CA LEU A 74 -0.60 12.55 -13.21
C LEU A 74 0.70 12.87 -13.95
N ALA A 75 0.73 12.80 -15.29
CA ALA A 75 1.96 12.99 -16.07
C ALA A 75 2.67 14.32 -15.77
N GLU A 76 1.90 15.40 -15.58
CA GLU A 76 2.40 16.75 -15.30
C GLU A 76 2.62 17.05 -13.81
N LEU A 77 2.38 16.07 -12.92
CA LEU A 77 2.53 16.28 -11.48
C LEU A 77 4.00 16.54 -11.12
N ASP A 78 4.29 17.66 -10.47
CA ASP A 78 5.61 17.88 -9.88
C ASP A 78 5.78 16.99 -8.64
N LYS A 79 6.46 15.85 -8.81
CA LYS A 79 6.73 14.88 -7.75
C LYS A 79 7.52 15.44 -6.57
N LYS A 80 8.13 16.63 -6.67
CA LYS A 80 8.76 17.32 -5.52
C LYS A 80 7.74 17.85 -4.51
N THR A 81 6.47 17.99 -4.92
CA THR A 81 5.38 18.42 -4.04
C THR A 81 4.85 17.30 -3.14
N LEU A 82 5.21 16.05 -3.41
CA LEU A 82 4.83 14.89 -2.61
C LEU A 82 5.39 15.01 -1.19
N LYS A 83 4.49 14.96 -0.21
CA LYS A 83 4.81 15.10 1.21
C LYS A 83 4.16 13.98 2.02
N PRO A 84 4.74 13.61 3.18
CA PRO A 84 4.06 12.79 4.17
C PRO A 84 2.68 13.35 4.53
N ILE A 85 1.63 12.53 4.41
CA ILE A 85 0.24 12.97 4.74
C ILE A 85 -0.37 12.23 5.93
N PHE A 86 -0.09 10.94 6.09
CA PHE A 86 -0.49 10.15 7.26
C PHE A 86 0.36 8.89 7.37
N THR A 87 0.29 8.24 8.51
CA THR A 87 0.96 6.96 8.77
C THR A 87 -0.04 5.88 9.16
N THR A 88 0.32 4.63 8.94
CA THR A 88 -0.34 3.50 9.60
C THR A 88 0.71 2.68 10.34
N ASP A 89 0.38 2.31 11.57
CA ASP A 89 1.23 1.52 12.44
C ASP A 89 0.38 0.41 13.05
N PHE A 90 0.69 -0.83 12.67
CA PHE A 90 -0.09 -1.98 13.07
C PHE A 90 0.75 -3.25 13.16
N VAL A 91 0.28 -4.17 13.99
CA VAL A 91 0.77 -5.53 14.05
C VAL A 91 -0.04 -6.36 13.06
N ARG A 92 0.66 -7.05 12.15
CA ARG A 92 0.08 -8.04 11.25
C ARG A 92 0.38 -9.46 11.72
N GLU A 93 -0.66 -10.24 11.93
CA GLU A 93 -0.61 -11.70 12.04
C GLU A 93 -1.02 -12.34 10.73
N ARG A 94 -0.41 -13.47 10.37
CA ARG A 94 -0.66 -14.13 9.08
C ARG A 94 -0.81 -15.62 9.23
N ALA A 95 -1.71 -16.20 8.44
CA ALA A 95 -1.85 -17.64 8.26
C ALA A 95 -2.10 -17.97 6.79
N GLU A 96 -1.59 -19.12 6.35
CA GLU A 96 -1.91 -19.67 5.03
C GLU A 96 -3.13 -20.59 5.14
N ILE A 97 -4.13 -20.36 4.28
CA ILE A 97 -5.27 -21.23 4.12
C ILE A 97 -5.18 -21.85 2.73
N ALA A 98 -4.94 -23.15 2.68
CA ALA A 98 -4.78 -23.89 1.42
C ALA A 98 -5.82 -24.99 1.30
N TRP A 99 -6.44 -25.11 0.12
CA TRP A 99 -7.33 -26.23 -0.20
C TRP A 99 -7.27 -26.62 -1.67
N GLY A 100 -7.68 -27.86 -1.95
CA GLY A 100 -7.80 -28.38 -3.31
C GLY A 100 -9.23 -28.27 -3.83
N ARG A 101 -9.39 -27.90 -5.10
CA ARG A 101 -10.64 -28.04 -5.85
C ARG A 101 -10.35 -28.79 -7.15
N GLY A 102 -10.59 -30.10 -7.16
CA GLY A 102 -10.19 -30.96 -8.28
C GLY A 102 -8.67 -31.03 -8.41
N LYS A 103 -8.12 -30.70 -9.59
CA LYS A 103 -6.67 -30.61 -9.82
C LYS A 103 -6.04 -29.27 -9.42
N ALA A 104 -6.84 -28.27 -9.07
CA ALA A 104 -6.35 -26.95 -8.69
C ALA A 104 -6.05 -26.89 -7.19
N LYS A 105 -4.90 -26.31 -6.83
CA LYS A 105 -4.57 -25.88 -5.46
C LYS A 105 -4.82 -24.38 -5.38
N VAL A 106 -5.60 -23.96 -4.39
CA VAL A 106 -5.80 -22.55 -4.06
C VAL A 106 -5.10 -22.28 -2.74
N VAL A 107 -4.36 -21.18 -2.69
CA VAL A 107 -3.67 -20.72 -1.50
C VAL A 107 -4.09 -19.27 -1.24
N ILE A 108 -4.54 -19.00 -0.03
CA ILE A 108 -4.88 -17.65 0.44
C ILE A 108 -4.00 -17.32 1.63
N GLU A 109 -3.41 -16.12 1.64
CA GLU A 109 -2.87 -15.52 2.86
C GLU A 109 -4.01 -14.78 3.58
N ALA A 110 -4.34 -15.23 4.79
CA ALA A 110 -5.16 -14.47 5.72
C ALA A 110 -4.26 -13.59 6.57
N ALA A 111 -4.51 -12.28 6.59
CA ALA A 111 -3.77 -11.31 7.38
C ALA A 111 -4.71 -10.53 8.31
N LEU A 112 -4.48 -10.64 9.62
CA LEU A 112 -5.17 -9.85 10.64
C LEU A 112 -4.29 -8.66 11.02
N ASP A 113 -4.82 -7.46 10.84
CA ASP A 113 -4.13 -6.21 11.16
C ASP A 113 -4.81 -5.49 12.33
N LEU A 114 -4.01 -5.23 13.37
CA LEU A 114 -4.43 -4.53 14.57
C LEU A 114 -3.49 -3.37 14.84
N GLY A 115 -4.01 -2.15 14.85
CA GLY A 115 -3.20 -0.96 15.06
C GLY A 115 -3.97 0.32 14.80
N HIS A 116 -3.34 1.29 14.15
CA HIS A 116 -3.93 2.61 13.96
C HIS A 116 -3.48 3.30 12.68
N VAL A 117 -4.36 4.15 12.16
CA VAL A 117 -4.03 5.22 11.22
C VAL A 117 -3.85 6.52 12.00
N VAL A 118 -2.82 7.30 11.65
CA VAL A 118 -2.49 8.57 12.31
C VAL A 118 -2.28 9.67 11.26
N ALA A 119 -3.09 10.72 11.34
CA ALA A 119 -3.04 11.89 10.47
C ALA A 119 -2.95 13.18 11.32
N GLY A 120 -1.73 13.72 11.46
CA GLY A 120 -1.47 14.84 12.35
C GLY A 120 -1.79 14.50 13.81
N LYS A 121 -2.78 15.17 14.40
CA LYS A 121 -3.24 14.89 15.78
C LYS A 121 -4.40 13.90 15.86
N GLN A 122 -4.94 13.48 14.71
CA GLN A 122 -6.06 12.55 14.63
C GLN A 122 -5.55 11.12 14.54
N LYS A 123 -6.28 10.20 15.16
CA LYS A 123 -5.94 8.79 15.25
C LYS A 123 -7.22 7.96 15.22
N GLU A 124 -7.21 6.88 14.46
CA GLU A 124 -8.32 5.93 14.33
C GLU A 124 -7.78 4.50 14.36
N GLU A 125 -8.56 3.57 14.90
CA GLU A 125 -8.17 2.15 15.03
C GLU A 125 -8.21 1.43 13.68
N ILE A 126 -7.25 0.54 13.47
CA ILE A 126 -7.24 -0.47 12.41
C ILE A 126 -7.53 -1.80 13.08
N CYS A 127 -8.59 -2.45 12.64
CA CYS A 127 -8.96 -3.81 13.02
C CYS A 127 -9.59 -4.48 11.80
N GLU A 128 -8.74 -5.09 10.97
CA GLU A 128 -9.15 -5.62 9.66
C GLU A 128 -8.60 -7.02 9.38
N LEU A 129 -9.34 -7.78 8.59
CA LEU A 129 -8.93 -9.09 8.06
C LEU A 129 -8.83 -9.00 6.54
N GLU A 130 -7.63 -9.17 5.99
CA GLU A 130 -7.39 -9.28 4.55
C GLU A 130 -7.28 -10.76 4.14
N LEU A 131 -7.85 -11.12 3.00
CA LEU A 131 -7.69 -12.43 2.36
C LEU A 131 -7.08 -12.22 0.97
N GLU A 132 -5.78 -12.46 0.83
CA GLU A 132 -5.03 -12.25 -0.41
C GLU A 132 -4.85 -13.59 -1.13
N LEU A 133 -5.33 -13.68 -2.37
CA LEU A 133 -5.08 -14.83 -3.24
C LEU A 133 -3.59 -14.85 -3.63
N ARG A 134 -2.90 -15.97 -3.39
CA ARG A 134 -1.49 -16.18 -3.74
C ARG A 134 -1.31 -16.80 -5.12
#